data_AF-A0A1A8P6P6-F1
#
_entry.id   AF-A0A1A8P6P6-F1
#
_cell.length_a   1.000
_cell.length_b   1.000
_cell.length_c   1.000
_cell.angle_alpha   90.00
_cell.angle_beta   90.00
_cell.angle_gamma   90.00
#
_symmetry.space_group_name_H-M   'P 1'
#
loop_
_entity.id
_entity.type
_entity.pdbx_description
1 polymer ?
#
loop_
_entity_poly.entity_id
_entity_poly.type
_entity_poly.pdbx_seq_one_letter_code
_entity_poly.pdbx_strand_id
1 'polypeptide(L)'
;SLCFKVRPSRTTGIMCAEVKIPSFTRGFCQLDAKDIEDTRAIAHLRIHIGRVIGRLRNKYKMLHTTMPVRSLIPCEGEEITLLDKIVNVCCILVNMCPSVVVKPGNNETCSC
;
A
#
# COMPACT_ATOMS: atom_id res chain seq x y z
N SER A 1 -12.12 -6.06 -3.61
CA SER A 1 -13.09 -6.82 -2.82
C SER A 1 -14.30 -7.09 -3.68
N LEU A 2 -14.58 -8.35 -4.01
CA LEU A 2 -15.91 -8.76 -4.43
C LEU A 2 -16.73 -8.83 -3.15
N CYS A 3 -17.59 -7.85 -2.90
CA CYS A 3 -18.46 -7.90 -1.73
C CYS A 3 -19.63 -8.83 -2.04
N PHE A 4 -19.51 -10.12 -1.71
CA PHE A 4 -20.65 -11.02 -1.67
C PHE A 4 -21.56 -10.58 -0.53
N LYS A 5 -22.65 -9.89 -0.85
CA LYS A 5 -23.67 -9.54 0.14
C LYS A 5 -24.66 -10.69 0.17
N VAL A 6 -24.57 -11.56 1.17
CA VAL A 6 -25.52 -12.66 1.31
C VAL A 6 -26.75 -12.15 2.06
N ARG A 7 -27.93 -12.24 1.43
CA ARG A 7 -29.21 -11.95 2.11
C ARG A 7 -29.80 -13.26 2.61
N PRO A 8 -30.12 -13.40 3.90
CA PRO A 8 -30.88 -14.56 4.37
C PRO A 8 -32.33 -14.45 3.89
N SER A 9 -32.79 -15.38 3.05
CA SER A 9 -34.20 -15.56 2.72
C SER A 9 -34.84 -16.51 3.73
N ARG A 10 -35.99 -16.13 4.30
CA ARG A 10 -36.77 -16.97 5.22
C ARG A 10 -37.59 -18.00 4.44
N THR A 11 -36.90 -18.96 3.84
CA THR A 11 -37.48 -20.22 3.37
C THR A 11 -36.34 -21.22 3.24
N THR A 12 -36.48 -22.35 3.93
CA THR A 12 -35.54 -23.46 3.99
C THR A 12 -35.03 -23.84 2.59
N GLY A 13 -33.74 -23.59 2.32
CA GLY A 13 -32.98 -24.36 1.32
C GLY A 13 -32.18 -23.60 0.26
N ILE A 14 -32.31 -22.29 0.05
CA ILE A 14 -31.50 -21.56 -0.96
C ILE A 14 -31.00 -20.23 -0.39
N MET A 15 -29.70 -20.16 -0.12
CA MET A 15 -29.01 -18.92 0.25
C MET A 15 -28.52 -18.24 -1.03
N CYS A 16 -29.23 -17.22 -1.51
CA CYS A 16 -28.81 -16.46 -2.69
C CYS A 16 -27.64 -15.53 -2.34
N ALA A 17 -26.47 -15.78 -2.92
CA ALA A 17 -25.33 -14.87 -2.86
C ALA A 17 -25.39 -13.89 -4.04
N GLU A 18 -25.56 -12.60 -3.76
CA GLU A 18 -25.53 -11.56 -4.77
C GLU A 18 -24.07 -11.10 -4.99
N VAL A 19 -23.58 -11.23 -6.22
CA VAL A 19 -22.24 -10.75 -6.60
C VAL A 19 -22.31 -9.25 -6.89
N LYS A 20 -21.82 -8.42 -5.97
CA LYS A 20 -21.63 -7.00 -6.24
C LYS A 20 -20.38 -6.79 -7.07
N ILE A 21 -20.56 -6.61 -8.36
CA ILE A 21 -19.51 -6.21 -9.30
C ILE A 21 -19.16 -4.75 -9.00
N PRO A 22 -17.91 -4.44 -8.61
CA PRO A 22 -17.46 -3.06 -8.47
C PRO A 22 -17.71 -2.26 -9.75
N SER A 23 -18.03 -0.97 -9.63
CA SER A 23 -18.31 -0.11 -10.78
C SER A 23 -17.18 -0.06 -11.82
N PHE A 24 -15.93 -0.34 -11.42
CA PHE A 24 -14.77 -0.39 -12.31
C PHE A 24 -14.61 -1.70 -13.10
N THR A 25 -15.26 -2.81 -12.71
CA THR A 25 -15.26 -4.09 -13.47
C THR A 25 -16.57 -4.34 -14.21
N ARG A 26 -17.52 -3.38 -14.18
CA ARG A 26 -18.81 -3.51 -14.85
C ARG A 26 -18.61 -3.61 -16.37
N GLY A 27 -19.01 -4.75 -16.95
CA GLY A 27 -18.87 -5.02 -18.39
C GLY A 27 -17.59 -5.74 -18.80
N PHE A 28 -16.67 -6.01 -17.86
CA PHE A 28 -15.48 -6.83 -18.08
C PHE A 28 -15.66 -8.23 -17.49
N CYS A 29 -14.94 -9.22 -18.03
CA CYS A 29 -14.82 -10.54 -17.40
C CYS A 29 -14.28 -10.35 -15.97
N GLN A 30 -14.85 -11.08 -15.00
CA GLN A 30 -14.34 -11.05 -13.63
C GLN A 30 -12.91 -11.57 -13.63
N LEU A 31 -12.03 -10.88 -12.90
CA LEU A 31 -10.63 -11.28 -12.72
C LEU A 31 -10.56 -12.62 -11.98
N ASP A 32 -9.52 -13.40 -12.28
CA ASP A 32 -9.27 -14.63 -11.53
C ASP A 32 -9.01 -14.29 -10.05
N ALA A 33 -9.38 -15.20 -9.15
CA ALA A 33 -9.15 -15.00 -7.72
C ALA A 33 -7.65 -14.74 -7.42
N LYS A 34 -6.75 -15.35 -8.18
CA LYS A 34 -5.31 -15.11 -8.11
C LYS A 34 -4.94 -13.68 -8.51
N ASP A 35 -5.47 -13.19 -9.63
CA ASP A 35 -5.19 -11.82 -10.10
C ASP A 35 -5.66 -10.76 -9.10
N ILE A 36 -6.78 -11.01 -8.44
CA ILE A 36 -7.31 -10.16 -7.37
C ILE A 36 -6.35 -10.13 -6.18
N GLU A 37 -5.82 -11.29 -5.79
CA GLU A 37 -4.90 -11.41 -4.67
C GLU A 37 -3.55 -10.76 -4.96
N ASP A 38 -2.99 -11.00 -6.14
CA ASP A 38 -1.75 -10.37 -6.59
C ASP A 38 -1.90 -8.84 -6.64
N THR A 39 -3.03 -8.35 -7.16
CA THR A 39 -3.34 -6.91 -7.17
C THR A 39 -3.48 -6.36 -5.75
N ARG A 40 -4.06 -7.12 -4.81
CA ARG A 40 -4.18 -6.74 -3.40
C ARG A 40 -2.81 -6.62 -2.73
N ALA A 41 -1.92 -7.58 -2.96
CA ALA A 41 -0.56 -7.55 -2.43
C ALA A 41 0.21 -6.31 -2.94
N ILE A 42 0.12 -6.02 -4.24
CA ILE A 42 0.73 -4.83 -4.84
C ILE A 42 0.13 -3.54 -4.27
N ALA A 43 -1.20 -3.48 -4.11
CA ALA A 43 -1.87 -2.31 -3.53
C ALA A 43 -1.43 -2.06 -2.08
N HIS A 44 -1.31 -3.11 -1.27
CA HIS A 44 -0.79 -3.02 0.10
C HIS A 44 0.64 -2.47 0.14
N LEU A 45 1.51 -2.98 -0.73
CA LEU A 45 2.89 -2.48 -0.85
C LEU A 45 2.93 -1.01 -1.28
N ARG A 46 2.08 -0.59 -2.23
CA ARG A 46 1.98 0.80 -2.67
C ARG A 46 1.57 1.74 -1.53
N ILE A 47 0.60 1.33 -0.72
CA ILE A 47 0.19 2.10 0.46
C ILE A 47 1.35 2.20 1.46
N HIS A 48 2.06 1.09 1.71
CA HIS A 48 3.21 1.08 2.61
C HIS A 48 4.32 2.02 2.13
N ILE A 49 4.75 1.90 0.87
CA ILE A 49 5.78 2.75 0.26
C ILE A 49 5.36 4.23 0.31
N GLY A 50 4.10 4.55 -0.02
CA GLY A 50 3.59 5.92 0.07
C GLY A 50 3.69 6.50 1.49
N ARG A 51 3.37 5.71 2.52
CA ARG A 51 3.51 6.14 3.93
C ARG A 51 4.96 6.32 4.35
N VAL A 52 5.87 5.44 3.91
CA VAL A 52 7.32 5.58 4.16
C VAL A 52 7.87 6.85 3.50
N ILE A 53 7.53 7.10 2.23
CA ILE A 53 7.93 8.33 1.52
C ILE A 53 7.40 9.57 2.24
N GLY A 54 6.13 9.55 2.66
CA GLY A 54 5.53 10.62 3.44
C GLY A 54 6.28 10.87 4.75
N ARG A 55 6.64 9.81 5.49
CA ARG A 55 7.44 9.94 6.72
C ARG A 55 8.83 10.50 6.45
N LEU A 56 9.52 10.04 5.40
CA LEU A 56 10.84 10.53 5.04
C LEU A 56 10.81 12.04 4.78
N ARG A 57 9.87 12.50 3.96
CA ARG A 57 9.70 13.93 3.63
C ARG A 57 9.33 14.77 4.85
N ASN A 58 8.45 14.27 5.71
CA ASN A 58 8.03 14.99 6.91
C ASN A 58 9.13 15.09 7.97
N LYS A 59 9.95 14.03 8.12
CA LYS A 59 11.03 13.97 9.12
C LYS A 59 12.30 14.67 8.66
N TYR A 60 12.65 14.56 7.39
CA TYR A 60 13.87 15.12 6.81
C TYR A 60 13.50 16.18 5.77
N LYS A 61 13.42 17.44 6.19
CA LYS A 61 13.02 18.57 5.32
C LYS A 61 13.85 18.66 4.04
N MET A 62 15.12 18.28 4.09
CA MET A 62 16.01 18.23 2.92
C MET A 62 15.49 17.32 1.79
N LEU A 63 14.78 16.23 2.13
CA LEU A 63 14.13 15.32 1.17
C LEU A 63 12.75 15.82 0.69
N HIS A 64 12.21 16.85 1.33
CA HIS A 64 10.96 17.50 0.93
C HIS A 64 11.21 18.71 0.02
N THR A 65 12.35 19.38 0.17
CA THR A 65 12.76 20.54 -0.64
C THR A 65 13.46 20.13 -1.93
N THR A 66 13.66 21.09 -2.83
CA THR A 66 14.47 20.89 -4.05
C THR A 66 15.89 20.46 -3.69
N MET A 67 16.34 19.37 -4.33
CA MET A 67 17.70 18.86 -4.16
C MET A 67 18.62 19.42 -5.26
N PRO A 68 19.88 19.76 -4.93
CA PRO A 68 20.85 20.17 -5.95
C PRO A 68 21.09 19.07 -6.99
N VAL A 69 21.13 19.40 -8.27
CA VAL A 69 21.35 18.40 -9.35
C VAL A 69 22.62 17.58 -9.14
N ARG A 70 23.67 18.21 -8.58
CA ARG A 70 24.93 17.54 -8.24
C ARG A 70 24.78 16.33 -7.30
N SER A 71 23.72 16.26 -6.48
CA SER A 71 23.49 15.09 -5.62
C SER A 71 22.89 13.89 -6.36
N LEU A 72 22.40 14.10 -7.58
CA LEU A 72 21.85 13.07 -8.47
C LEU A 72 22.90 12.48 -9.41
N ILE A 73 24.13 13.00 -9.38
CA ILE A 73 25.25 12.53 -10.19
C ILE A 73 26.17 11.73 -9.26
N PRO A 74 26.52 10.48 -9.61
CA PRO A 74 27.52 9.73 -8.86
C PRO A 74 28.88 10.42 -8.88
N CYS A 75 29.67 10.26 -7.82
CA CYS A 75 31.06 10.70 -7.83
C CYS A 75 31.90 9.80 -8.74
N GLU A 76 33.06 10.30 -9.17
CA GLU A 76 34.01 9.52 -9.96
C GLU A 76 34.36 8.20 -9.26
N GLY A 77 34.14 7.08 -9.94
CA GLY A 77 34.38 5.74 -9.41
C GLY A 77 33.28 5.19 -8.49
N GLU A 78 32.13 5.87 -8.37
CA GLU A 78 30.97 5.38 -7.61
C GLU A 78 29.78 5.04 -8.51
N GLU A 79 29.04 3.99 -8.18
CA GLU A 79 27.80 3.60 -8.90
C GLU A 79 26.54 4.24 -8.31
N ILE A 80 26.61 4.68 -7.04
CA ILE A 80 25.48 5.22 -6.30
C ILE A 80 25.63 6.72 -6.09
N THR A 81 24.52 7.45 -6.18
CA THR A 81 24.54 8.89 -6.01
C THR A 81 24.67 9.28 -4.54
N LEU A 82 25.10 10.52 -4.28
CA LEU A 82 25.05 11.07 -2.93
C LEU A 82 23.63 11.05 -2.37
N LEU A 83 22.63 11.33 -3.21
CA LEU A 83 21.22 11.28 -2.80
C LEU A 83 20.82 9.87 -2.36
N ASP A 84 21.23 8.82 -3.09
CA ASP A 84 20.93 7.43 -2.73
C ASP A 84 21.52 7.08 -1.36
N LYS A 85 22.75 7.50 -1.10
CA LYS A 85 23.40 7.31 0.22
C LYS A 85 22.61 8.00 1.33
N ILE A 86 22.19 9.25 1.11
CA ILE A 86 21.38 10.02 2.06
C ILE A 86 20.04 9.31 2.32
N VAL A 87 19.31 8.96 1.27
CA VAL A 87 18.01 8.29 1.36
C VAL A 87 18.16 6.96 2.10
N ASN A 88 19.21 6.18 1.81
CA ASN A 88 19.48 4.92 2.49
C ASN A 88 19.63 5.11 4.01
N VAL A 89 20.46 6.06 4.44
CA VAL A 89 20.62 6.38 5.88
C VAL A 89 19.29 6.85 6.49
N CYS A 90 18.55 7.72 5.80
CA CYS A 90 17.23 8.18 6.26
C CYS A 90 16.24 7.01 6.42
N CYS A 91 16.24 6.04 5.50
CA CYS A 91 15.42 4.83 5.55
C CYS A 91 15.81 3.94 6.75
N ILE A 92 17.10 3.70 6.97
CA ILE A 92 17.61 2.95 8.12
C ILE A 92 17.10 3.58 9.42
N LEU A 93 17.22 4.90 9.56
CA LEU A 93 16.73 5.63 10.73
C LEU A 93 15.20 5.60 10.87
N VAL A 94 14.45 5.64 9.76
CA VAL A 94 12.99 5.51 9.77
C VAL A 94 12.55 4.11 10.19
N ASN A 95 13.29 3.07 9.83
CA ASN A 95 13.02 1.69 10.23
C ASN A 95 13.16 1.47 11.75
N MET A 96 13.93 2.32 12.44
CA MET A 96 14.05 2.32 13.90
C MET A 96 12.89 3.05 14.62
N CYS A 97 12.03 3.76 13.87
CA CYS A 97 10.86 4.45 14.42
C CYS A 97 9.64 3.50 14.48
N PRO A 98 8.59 3.84 15.26
CA PRO A 98 7.35 3.04 15.31
C PRO A 98 6.74 2.81 13.93
N SER A 99 6.15 1.64 13.70
CA SER A 99 5.60 1.25 12.39
C SER A 99 4.75 2.35 11.73
N VAL A 100 4.98 2.59 10.43
CA VAL A 100 4.11 3.45 9.60
C VAL A 100 2.77 2.80 9.27
N VAL A 101 2.65 1.49 9.50
CA VAL A 101 1.40 0.75 9.42
C VAL A 101 0.85 0.64 10.83
N VAL A 102 -0.28 1.30 11.06
CA VAL A 102 -1.09 1.10 12.26
C VAL A 102 -1.54 -0.35 12.25
N LYS A 103 -1.11 -1.13 13.24
CA LYS A 103 -1.71 -2.45 13.48
C LYS A 103 -3.09 -2.20 14.10
N PRO A 104 -4.16 -2.84 13.60
CA PRO A 104 -5.45 -2.76 14.29
C PRO A 104 -5.24 -3.24 15.72
N GLY A 105 -5.76 -2.48 16.69
CA GLY A 105 -5.69 -2.84 18.10
C GLY A 105 -6.45 -4.15 18.35
N ASN A 106 -6.10 -4.86 19.43
CA ASN A 106 -6.69 -6.15 19.80
C ASN A 106 -8.20 -6.08 20.18
N ASN A 107 -8.90 -5.00 19.85
CA ASN A 107 -10.27 -4.69 20.24
C ASN A 107 -11.20 -4.36 19.05
N GLU A 108 -10.79 -4.65 17.82
CA GLU A 108 -11.69 -4.57 16.67
C GLU A 108 -12.39 -5.92 16.46
N THR A 109 -13.47 -6.17 17.22
CA THR A 109 -14.50 -7.11 16.76
C THR A 109 -15.07 -6.58 15.46
N CYS A 110 -14.81 -7.30 14.37
CA CYS A 110 -15.42 -7.03 13.07
C CYS A 110 -16.94 -7.17 13.19
N SER A 111 -17.64 -6.04 13.32
CA SER A 111 -19.09 -5.97 13.13
C SER A 111 -19.34 -5.42 11.73
N CYS A 112 -19.68 -6.33 10.80
CA CYS A 112 -20.69 -6.24 9.73
C CYS A 112 -20.32 -7.09 8.51
#